data_AF-A0A1H0FFL1-F1
#
_entry.id   AF-A0A1H0FFL1-F1
#
_cell.length_a   1.000
_cell.length_b   1.000
_cell.length_c   1.000
_cell.angle_alpha   90.00
_cell.angle_beta   90.00
_cell.angle_gamma   90.00
#
_symmetry.space_group_name_H-M   'P 1'
#
loop_
_entity.id
_entity.type
_entity.pdbx_description
1 polymer ?
#
loop_
_entity_poly.entity_id
_entity_poly.type
_entity_poly.pdbx_seq_one_letter_code
_entity_poly.pdbx_strand_id
1 'polypeptide(L)'
;MHAAPDPDKPWQGELFQYALDRRHNPDTALPPASNRTLVAHRELMALPVEARRAVVTSDGGAEWLAAAGMTWEALAGWLQGPMDKEAWEAVIPSMGAMALVRNLRNFDQAGVSDEVAAQVAARISDPAQVARSRQFPFRYLAAYPHAPSLRWAYPLEQALGHSPANVPALPGRTLVLVDRSGSMFWSRLSDCSELNRADAAAIFGTALALRAADADLVQFGTDSREISFRRGESMPKVLERFADLGGTNTTEAVRRHYREHDRVLIVTDEQHAPSHHGDPTGQVPADVPVYTWNLAGYRAGHGPSGKANRHTFGGLSDAAFRMVPLLESARDADWPWAA
;
A
#
# COMPACT_ATOMS: atom_id res chain seq x y z
N MET A 1 -4.21 25.44 -22.36
CA MET A 1 -5.66 25.18 -22.39
C MET A 1 -6.13 25.15 -20.93
N HIS A 2 -6.91 26.12 -20.49
CA HIS A 2 -7.54 26.04 -19.16
C HIS A 2 -8.69 25.02 -19.24
N ALA A 3 -8.86 24.19 -18.21
CA ALA A 3 -9.97 23.25 -18.16
C ALA A 3 -11.29 24.03 -18.21
N ALA A 4 -12.14 23.75 -19.20
CA ALA A 4 -13.48 24.31 -19.24
C ALA A 4 -14.35 23.62 -18.17
N PRO A 5 -15.12 24.36 -17.35
CA PRO A 5 -16.04 23.76 -16.40
C PRO A 5 -17.13 22.98 -17.13
N ASP A 6 -17.55 21.86 -16.54
CA ASP A 6 -18.67 21.06 -17.01
C ASP A 6 -19.97 21.87 -16.85
N PRO A 7 -20.79 22.07 -17.90
CA PRO A 7 -22.03 22.84 -17.83
C PRO A 7 -23.00 22.34 -16.76
N ASP A 8 -22.99 21.04 -16.47
CA ASP A 8 -23.87 20.41 -15.47
C ASP A 8 -23.34 20.56 -14.03
N LYS A 9 -22.17 21.17 -13.85
CA LYS A 9 -21.50 21.37 -12.55
C LYS A 9 -21.12 22.84 -12.37
N PRO A 10 -22.10 23.73 -12.14
CA PRO A 10 -21.85 25.17 -12.03
C PRO A 10 -20.82 25.55 -10.94
N TRP A 11 -20.72 24.75 -9.87
CA TRP A 11 -19.71 24.90 -8.81
C TRP A 11 -18.26 24.76 -9.30
N GLN A 12 -18.01 24.08 -10.43
CA GLN A 12 -16.67 23.97 -11.00
C GLN A 12 -16.16 25.30 -11.55
N GLY A 13 -17.04 26.09 -12.15
CA GLY A 13 -16.67 27.42 -12.66
C GLY A 13 -16.15 28.32 -11.55
N GLU A 14 -16.90 28.42 -10.45
CA GLU A 14 -16.51 29.21 -9.27
C GLU A 14 -15.20 28.69 -8.65
N LEU A 15 -15.05 27.37 -8.53
CA LEU A 15 -13.83 26.77 -7.98
C LEU A 15 -12.60 27.01 -8.87
N PHE A 16 -12.74 26.90 -10.19
CA PHE A 16 -11.65 27.13 -11.13
C PHE A 16 -11.24 28.60 -11.16
N GLN A 17 -12.21 29.51 -11.13
CA GLN A 17 -11.96 30.93 -10.98
C GLN A 17 -11.17 31.21 -9.70
N TYR A 18 -11.62 30.68 -8.55
CA TYR A 18 -10.89 30.85 -7.29
C TYR A 18 -9.45 30.30 -7.35
N ALA A 19 -9.24 29.15 -7.97
CA ALA A 19 -7.91 28.58 -8.13
C ALA A 19 -6.98 29.46 -8.99
N LEU A 20 -7.51 30.09 -10.04
CA LEU A 20 -6.79 31.05 -10.87
C LEU A 20 -6.51 32.35 -10.12
N ASP A 21 -7.51 32.88 -9.42
CA ASP A 21 -7.37 34.10 -8.63
C ASP A 21 -6.34 33.91 -7.52
N ARG A 22 -6.31 32.76 -6.84
CA ARG A 22 -5.24 32.44 -5.86
C ARG A 22 -3.84 32.47 -6.46
N ARG A 23 -3.69 32.11 -7.73
CA ARG A 23 -2.40 32.08 -8.42
C ARG A 23 -1.96 33.46 -8.90
N HIS A 24 -2.90 34.27 -9.38
CA HIS A 24 -2.60 35.53 -10.06
C HIS A 24 -2.86 36.78 -9.19
N ASN A 25 -3.83 36.70 -8.27
CA ASN A 25 -4.28 37.79 -7.39
C ASN A 25 -4.47 37.28 -5.94
N PRO A 26 -3.43 36.73 -5.29
CA PRO A 26 -3.56 36.00 -4.02
C PRO A 26 -4.19 36.82 -2.89
N ASP A 27 -3.92 38.13 -2.86
CA ASP A 27 -4.39 39.02 -1.79
C ASP A 27 -5.91 39.28 -1.83
N THR A 28 -6.51 39.26 -3.03
CA THR A 28 -7.93 39.54 -3.24
C THR A 28 -8.76 38.30 -3.54
N ALA A 29 -8.15 37.14 -3.71
CA ALA A 29 -8.84 35.90 -4.05
C ALA A 29 -9.81 35.46 -2.93
N LEU A 30 -11.10 35.48 -3.20
CA LEU A 30 -12.14 35.04 -2.27
C LEU A 30 -12.68 33.66 -2.64
N PRO A 31 -12.81 32.74 -1.67
CA PRO A 31 -13.39 31.44 -1.93
C PRO A 31 -14.86 31.59 -2.33
N PRO A 32 -15.39 30.70 -3.19
CA PRO A 32 -16.81 30.71 -3.51
C PRO A 32 -17.66 30.55 -2.24
N ALA A 33 -18.66 31.41 -2.03
CA ALA A 33 -19.52 31.35 -0.84
C ALA A 33 -20.29 30.02 -0.74
N SER A 34 -20.52 29.36 -1.88
CA SER A 34 -21.10 28.02 -1.98
C SER A 34 -20.21 26.93 -1.38
N ASN A 35 -18.88 27.15 -1.32
CA ASN A 35 -17.90 26.19 -0.83
C ASN A 35 -17.54 26.45 0.63
N ARG A 36 -18.32 25.85 1.54
CA ARG A 36 -18.15 25.98 2.99
C ARG A 36 -16.75 25.63 3.48
N THR A 37 -16.11 24.62 2.90
CA THR A 37 -14.77 24.19 3.31
C THR A 37 -13.71 25.25 2.99
N LEU A 38 -13.74 25.83 1.79
CA LEU A 38 -12.78 26.87 1.42
C LEU A 38 -13.00 28.17 2.21
N VAL A 39 -14.26 28.50 2.52
CA VAL A 39 -14.59 29.63 3.41
C VAL A 39 -14.03 29.39 4.81
N ALA A 40 -14.35 28.26 5.45
CA ALA A 40 -13.86 27.92 6.78
C ALA A 40 -12.31 27.85 6.83
N HIS A 41 -11.68 27.32 5.76
CA HIS A 41 -10.23 27.28 5.65
C HIS A 41 -9.61 28.68 5.58
N ARG A 42 -10.20 29.61 4.82
CA ARG A 42 -9.72 30.99 4.75
C ARG A 42 -9.84 31.69 6.09
N GLU A 43 -10.98 31.54 6.77
CA GLU A 43 -11.21 32.13 8.10
C GLU A 43 -10.19 31.62 9.12
N LEU A 44 -9.95 30.32 9.14
CA LEU A 44 -8.96 29.68 10.00
C LEU A 44 -7.52 30.16 9.70
N MET A 45 -7.17 30.29 8.42
CA MET A 45 -5.84 30.78 8.01
C MET A 45 -5.62 32.27 8.32
N ALA A 46 -6.68 33.06 8.40
CA ALA A 46 -6.61 34.49 8.75
C ALA A 46 -6.37 34.74 10.24
N LEU A 47 -6.49 33.72 11.10
CA LEU A 47 -6.26 33.89 12.53
C LEU A 47 -4.80 34.26 12.84
N PRO A 48 -4.58 35.25 13.72
CA PRO A 48 -3.25 35.62 14.16
C PRO A 48 -2.65 34.50 15.01
N VAL A 49 -1.32 34.35 14.99
CA VAL A 49 -0.60 33.19 15.55
C VAL A 49 -0.96 32.95 17.02
N GLU A 50 -1.03 34.03 17.79
CA GLU A 50 -1.37 34.06 19.21
C GLU A 50 -2.77 33.49 19.53
N ALA A 51 -3.72 33.52 18.59
CA ALA A 51 -5.07 33.00 18.79
C ALA A 51 -5.22 31.52 18.39
N ARG A 52 -4.28 30.99 17.58
CA ARG A 52 -4.41 29.66 16.96
C ARG A 52 -4.50 28.54 17.97
N ARG A 53 -3.67 28.59 19.01
CA ARG A 53 -3.66 27.56 20.05
C ARG A 53 -4.98 27.48 20.81
N ALA A 54 -5.56 28.63 21.14
CA ALA A 54 -6.83 28.69 21.86
C ALA A 54 -7.96 28.05 21.04
N VAL A 55 -7.95 28.21 19.71
CA VAL A 55 -8.92 27.56 18.80
C VAL A 55 -8.76 26.06 18.75
N VAL A 56 -7.52 25.54 18.74
CA VAL A 56 -7.27 24.09 18.76
C VAL A 56 -7.83 23.45 20.04
N THR A 57 -7.73 24.15 21.17
CA THR A 57 -8.15 23.64 22.48
C THR A 57 -9.56 24.05 22.90
N SER A 58 -10.29 24.82 22.09
CA SER A 58 -11.64 25.27 22.42
C SER A 58 -12.68 24.21 22.10
N ASP A 59 -13.83 24.29 22.79
CA ASP A 59 -15.03 23.56 22.41
C ASP A 59 -15.39 23.89 20.95
N GLY A 60 -15.54 22.88 20.09
CA GLY A 60 -15.79 23.08 18.65
C GLY A 60 -14.54 23.21 17.77
N GLY A 61 -13.34 23.22 18.37
CA GLY A 61 -12.08 23.38 17.65
C GLY A 61 -11.84 22.28 16.62
N ALA A 62 -12.00 21.02 17.04
CA ALA A 62 -11.85 19.85 16.17
C ALA A 62 -12.83 19.89 14.97
N GLU A 63 -14.09 20.28 15.21
CA GLU A 63 -15.12 20.43 14.19
C GLU A 63 -14.77 21.53 13.19
N TRP A 64 -14.21 22.65 13.65
CA TRP A 64 -13.77 23.72 12.75
C TRP A 64 -12.57 23.29 11.91
N LEU A 65 -11.58 22.62 12.52
CA LEU A 65 -10.45 22.04 11.78
C LEU A 65 -10.94 21.06 10.70
N ALA A 66 -11.90 20.21 11.03
CA ALA A 66 -12.52 19.28 10.10
C ALA A 66 -13.28 19.98 8.97
N ALA A 67 -14.10 20.99 9.30
CA ALA A 67 -14.87 21.77 8.34
C ALA A 67 -13.96 22.53 7.36
N ALA A 68 -12.81 23.01 7.84
CA ALA A 68 -11.76 23.67 7.06
C ALA A 68 -10.89 22.70 6.24
N GLY A 69 -11.11 21.39 6.34
CA GLY A 69 -10.28 20.38 5.68
C GLY A 69 -8.81 20.45 6.12
N MET A 70 -8.55 20.88 7.35
CA MET A 70 -7.19 21.01 7.88
C MET A 70 -6.54 19.64 8.03
N THR A 71 -5.39 19.43 7.37
CA THR A 71 -4.59 18.22 7.57
C THR A 71 -3.63 18.40 8.75
N TRP A 72 -3.09 17.31 9.30
CA TRP A 72 -2.12 17.40 10.39
C TRP A 72 -0.83 18.11 9.94
N GLU A 73 -0.39 17.96 8.69
CA GLU A 73 0.78 18.67 8.14
C GLU A 73 0.53 20.18 8.09
N ALA A 74 -0.66 20.57 7.61
CA ALA A 74 -1.06 21.96 7.53
C ALA A 74 -1.23 22.56 8.93
N LEU A 75 -1.82 21.81 9.86
CA LEU A 75 -1.96 22.21 11.26
C LEU A 75 -0.60 22.44 11.92
N ALA A 76 0.37 21.53 11.73
CA ALA A 76 1.70 21.65 12.29
C ALA A 76 2.42 22.94 11.83
N GLY A 77 2.31 23.28 10.54
CA GLY A 77 2.86 24.52 10.00
C GLY A 77 2.08 25.78 10.44
N TRP A 78 0.75 25.68 10.51
CA TRP A 78 -0.13 26.78 10.89
C TRP A 78 -0.04 27.12 12.37
N LEU A 79 0.08 26.14 13.26
CA LEU A 79 0.14 26.38 14.70
C LEU A 79 1.38 27.18 15.11
N GLN A 80 2.49 27.07 14.36
CA GLN A 80 3.80 27.62 14.72
C GLN A 80 4.24 27.24 16.15
N GLY A 81 3.87 26.04 16.57
CA GLY A 81 4.11 25.47 17.88
C GLY A 81 4.16 23.93 17.81
N PRO A 82 4.35 23.25 18.95
CA PRO A 82 4.47 21.79 18.96
C PRO A 82 3.16 21.10 18.59
N MET A 83 3.26 19.99 17.87
CA MET A 83 2.18 19.00 17.74
C MET A 83 2.16 18.12 19.00
N ASP A 84 1.63 18.67 20.08
CA ASP A 84 1.43 17.99 21.36
C ASP A 84 0.08 17.26 21.42
N LYS A 85 -0.23 16.70 22.60
CA LYS A 85 -1.41 15.87 22.83
C LYS A 85 -2.69 16.54 22.32
N GLU A 86 -2.97 17.76 22.75
CA GLU A 86 -4.23 18.44 22.43
C GLU A 86 -4.33 18.74 20.93
N ALA A 87 -3.22 19.12 20.29
CA ALA A 87 -3.20 19.35 18.85
C ALA A 87 -3.45 18.08 18.04
N TRP A 88 -2.89 16.94 18.47
CA TRP A 88 -3.17 15.65 17.85
C TRP A 88 -4.62 15.21 18.07
N GLU A 89 -5.11 15.26 19.30
CA GLU A 89 -6.48 14.86 19.63
C GLU A 89 -7.52 15.70 18.87
N ALA A 90 -7.25 16.98 18.62
CA ALA A 90 -8.12 17.86 17.84
C ALA A 90 -8.20 17.49 16.35
N VAL A 91 -7.12 16.97 15.74
CA VAL A 91 -7.08 16.68 14.30
C VAL A 91 -7.38 15.21 13.96
N ILE A 92 -7.11 14.27 14.88
CA ILE A 92 -7.36 12.83 14.69
C ILE A 92 -8.77 12.51 14.14
N PRO A 93 -9.87 13.15 14.61
CA PRO A 93 -11.21 12.87 14.10
C PRO A 93 -11.35 13.06 12.58
N SER A 94 -10.71 14.08 12.00
CA SER A 94 -10.80 14.39 10.56
C SER A 94 -9.76 13.68 9.71
N MET A 95 -8.74 13.06 10.32
CA MET A 95 -7.69 12.36 9.60
C MET A 95 -8.23 11.16 8.81
N GLY A 96 -7.70 10.97 7.60
CA GLY A 96 -7.93 9.77 6.81
C GLY A 96 -7.14 8.56 7.33
N ALA A 97 -7.59 7.34 7.04
CA ALA A 97 -6.99 6.10 7.55
C ALA A 97 -5.48 6.00 7.28
N MET A 98 -5.00 6.42 6.11
CA MET A 98 -3.56 6.42 5.79
C MET A 98 -2.78 7.39 6.68
N ALA A 99 -3.32 8.58 6.92
CA ALA A 99 -2.68 9.58 7.78
C ALA A 99 -2.62 9.08 9.24
N LEU A 100 -3.65 8.37 9.70
CA LEU A 100 -3.65 7.73 11.03
C LEU A 100 -2.52 6.70 11.14
N VAL A 101 -2.46 5.74 10.21
CA VAL A 101 -1.45 4.66 10.19
C VAL A 101 -0.03 5.23 10.14
N ARG A 102 0.20 6.32 9.39
CA ARG A 102 1.52 6.96 9.27
C ARG A 102 1.98 7.67 10.54
N ASN A 103 1.07 8.04 11.44
CA ASN A 103 1.35 8.87 12.61
C ASN A 103 1.22 8.15 13.95
N LEU A 104 1.03 6.83 13.98
CA LEU A 104 0.86 6.06 15.23
C LEU A 104 2.01 6.30 16.23
N ARG A 105 3.26 6.34 15.75
CA ARG A 105 4.42 6.70 16.58
C ARG A 105 4.29 8.09 17.21
N ASN A 106 3.83 9.06 16.43
CA ASN A 106 3.72 10.44 16.87
C ASN A 106 2.62 10.58 17.93
N PHE A 107 1.52 9.83 17.78
CA PHE A 107 0.45 9.77 18.79
C PHE A 107 0.98 9.24 20.13
N ASP A 108 1.81 8.19 20.08
CA ASP A 108 2.44 7.63 21.28
C ASP A 108 3.39 8.63 21.94
N GLN A 109 4.24 9.28 21.14
CA GLN A 109 5.22 10.25 21.61
C GLN A 109 4.56 11.51 22.20
N ALA A 110 3.43 11.94 21.64
CA ALA A 110 2.66 13.07 22.13
C ALA A 110 1.81 12.71 23.37
N GLY A 111 1.65 11.43 23.70
CA GLY A 111 0.84 11.00 24.84
C GLY A 111 -0.67 11.14 24.61
N VAL A 112 -1.14 10.88 23.37
CA VAL A 112 -2.57 10.79 23.05
C VAL A 112 -3.25 9.79 23.99
N SER A 113 -4.44 10.17 24.49
CA SER A 113 -5.21 9.38 25.45
C SER A 113 -5.61 8.00 24.92
N ASP A 114 -5.83 7.05 25.83
CA ASP A 114 -6.26 5.70 25.48
C ASP A 114 -7.63 5.67 24.79
N GLU A 115 -8.51 6.61 25.13
CA GLU A 115 -9.82 6.75 24.48
C GLU A 115 -9.67 7.13 23.01
N VAL A 116 -8.88 8.16 22.70
CA VAL A 116 -8.61 8.56 21.33
C VAL A 116 -7.80 7.48 20.60
N ALA A 117 -6.86 6.82 21.27
CA ALA A 117 -6.12 5.71 20.69
C ALA A 117 -7.04 4.53 20.33
N ALA A 118 -8.04 4.21 21.17
CA ALA A 118 -9.03 3.18 20.88
C ALA A 118 -9.90 3.55 19.67
N GLN A 119 -10.26 4.83 19.50
CA GLN A 119 -10.97 5.31 18.30
C GLN A 119 -10.12 5.15 17.03
N VAL A 120 -8.82 5.49 17.09
CA VAL A 120 -7.88 5.28 15.99
C VAL A 120 -7.77 3.79 15.67
N ALA A 121 -7.57 2.94 16.68
CA ALA A 121 -7.47 1.49 16.55
C ALA A 121 -8.72 0.88 15.88
N ALA A 122 -9.91 1.32 16.28
CA ALA A 122 -11.16 0.87 15.68
C ALA A 122 -11.27 1.31 14.21
N ARG A 123 -10.87 2.54 13.87
CA ARG A 123 -10.93 3.05 12.49
C ARG A 123 -9.93 2.39 11.55
N ILE A 124 -8.70 2.13 12.00
CA ILE A 124 -7.68 1.52 11.13
C ILE A 124 -7.92 0.03 10.91
N SER A 125 -8.59 -0.65 11.86
CA SER A 125 -8.95 -2.07 11.75
C SER A 125 -10.32 -2.32 11.10
N ASP A 126 -11.14 -1.28 10.88
CA ASP A 126 -12.44 -1.43 10.21
C ASP A 126 -12.28 -1.88 8.74
N PRO A 127 -12.85 -3.03 8.33
CA PRO A 127 -12.77 -3.53 6.96
C PRO A 127 -13.30 -2.53 5.92
N ALA A 128 -14.33 -1.75 6.24
CA ALA A 128 -14.86 -0.75 5.32
C ALA A 128 -13.88 0.42 5.12
N GLN A 129 -13.18 0.84 6.18
CA GLN A 129 -12.13 1.87 6.09
C GLN A 129 -10.91 1.35 5.32
N VAL A 130 -10.49 0.11 5.59
CA VAL A 130 -9.39 -0.54 4.86
C VAL A 130 -9.71 -0.62 3.37
N ALA A 131 -10.91 -1.06 2.99
CA ALA A 131 -11.34 -1.10 1.59
C ALA A 131 -11.37 0.31 0.95
N ARG A 132 -11.95 1.29 1.65
CA ARG A 132 -12.04 2.68 1.15
C ARG A 132 -10.69 3.35 0.98
N SER A 133 -9.73 3.00 1.84
CA SER A 133 -8.37 3.56 1.82
C SER A 133 -7.58 3.19 0.56
N ARG A 134 -7.99 2.11 -0.13
CA ARG A 134 -7.28 1.50 -1.27
C ARG A 134 -5.81 1.20 -0.98
N GLN A 135 -5.44 1.10 0.29
CA GLN A 135 -4.09 0.75 0.72
C GLN A 135 -3.89 -0.76 0.53
N PHE A 136 -2.69 -1.12 0.10
CA PHE A 136 -2.30 -2.52 -0.06
C PHE A 136 -1.57 -3.05 1.18
N PRO A 137 -1.42 -4.39 1.30
CA PRO A 137 -0.81 -5.03 2.48
C PRO A 137 0.52 -4.41 2.97
N PHE A 138 1.41 -3.99 2.06
CA PHE A 138 2.72 -3.43 2.45
C PHE A 138 2.63 -2.17 3.30
N ARG A 139 1.55 -1.39 3.17
CA ARG A 139 1.37 -0.14 3.92
C ARG A 139 1.16 -0.41 5.41
N TYR A 140 0.41 -1.46 5.73
CA TYR A 140 0.19 -1.89 7.11
C TYR A 140 1.43 -2.56 7.68
N LEU A 141 2.11 -3.36 6.87
CA LEU A 141 3.37 -3.98 7.26
C LEU A 141 4.45 -2.94 7.57
N ALA A 142 4.63 -1.92 6.73
CA ALA A 142 5.60 -0.85 6.93
C ALA A 142 5.31 -0.01 8.19
N ALA A 143 4.05 0.01 8.67
CA ALA A 143 3.69 0.72 9.88
C ALA A 143 4.03 -0.07 11.16
N TYR A 144 4.07 -1.40 11.08
CA TYR A 144 4.26 -2.29 12.24
C TYR A 144 5.53 -1.99 13.06
N PRO A 145 6.72 -1.81 12.46
CA PRO A 145 7.94 -1.50 13.21
C PRO A 145 7.92 -0.10 13.85
N HIS A 146 7.13 0.81 13.29
CA HIS A 146 7.00 2.18 13.77
C HIS A 146 5.89 2.35 14.81
N ALA A 147 5.16 1.29 15.14
CA ALA A 147 4.07 1.31 16.11
C ALA A 147 4.38 0.36 17.29
N PRO A 148 5.41 0.65 18.12
CA PRO A 148 5.95 -0.28 19.10
C PRO A 148 5.00 -0.57 20.28
N SER A 149 3.97 0.26 20.49
CA SER A 149 2.99 0.03 21.54
C SER A 149 2.04 -1.10 21.18
N LEU A 150 1.74 -1.95 22.17
CA LEU A 150 0.75 -3.03 22.07
C LEU A 150 -0.64 -2.53 21.63
N ARG A 151 -0.92 -1.22 21.79
CA ARG A 151 -2.18 -0.59 21.39
C ARG A 151 -2.41 -0.63 19.86
N TRP A 152 -1.34 -0.77 19.07
CA TRP A 152 -1.41 -0.72 17.60
C TRP A 152 -1.21 -2.05 16.90
N ALA A 153 -0.45 -2.97 17.50
CA ALA A 153 -0.07 -4.23 16.87
C ALA A 153 -1.30 -5.03 16.38
N TYR A 154 -2.28 -5.23 17.25
CA TYR A 154 -3.50 -5.99 16.91
C TYR A 154 -4.38 -5.27 15.86
N PRO A 155 -4.70 -3.97 15.98
CA PRO A 155 -5.40 -3.24 14.92
C PRO A 155 -4.70 -3.27 13.56
N LEU A 156 -3.37 -3.16 13.53
CA LEU A 156 -2.59 -3.25 12.29
C LEU A 156 -2.63 -4.66 11.69
N GLU A 157 -2.60 -5.70 12.52
CA GLU A 157 -2.77 -7.09 12.08
C GLU A 157 -4.16 -7.34 11.46
N GLN A 158 -5.22 -6.82 12.08
CA GLN A 158 -6.58 -6.88 11.52
C GLN A 158 -6.65 -6.14 10.18
N ALA A 159 -6.09 -4.93 10.11
CA ALA A 159 -6.05 -4.15 8.89
C ALA A 159 -5.28 -4.88 7.77
N LEU A 160 -4.15 -5.52 8.10
CA LEU A 160 -3.40 -6.38 7.20
C LEU A 160 -4.27 -7.55 6.71
N GLY A 161 -5.05 -8.18 7.59
CA GLY A 161 -6.00 -9.25 7.23
C GLY A 161 -7.10 -8.81 6.27
N HIS A 162 -7.55 -7.55 6.33
CA HIS A 162 -8.56 -6.99 5.44
C HIS A 162 -8.01 -6.44 4.11
N SER A 163 -6.73 -6.04 4.10
CA SER A 163 -6.07 -5.42 2.95
C SER A 163 -6.03 -6.24 1.64
N PRO A 164 -6.10 -7.59 1.61
CA PRO A 164 -6.18 -8.36 0.37
C PRO A 164 -7.41 -8.01 -0.46
N ALA A 165 -8.49 -7.51 0.14
CA ALA A 165 -9.66 -7.07 -0.62
C ALA A 165 -9.34 -5.98 -1.67
N ASN A 166 -8.29 -5.19 -1.44
CA ASN A 166 -7.80 -4.15 -2.35
C ASN A 166 -6.88 -4.68 -3.45
N VAL A 167 -6.41 -5.93 -3.33
CA VAL A 167 -5.58 -6.59 -4.35
C VAL A 167 -6.48 -7.09 -5.48
N PRO A 168 -6.15 -6.78 -6.76
CA PRO A 168 -6.90 -7.27 -7.91
C PRO A 168 -7.08 -8.79 -7.87
N ALA A 169 -8.27 -9.25 -8.23
CA ALA A 169 -8.51 -10.68 -8.39
C ALA A 169 -7.74 -11.20 -9.62
N LEU A 170 -7.20 -12.41 -9.51
CA LEU A 170 -6.46 -13.07 -10.57
C LEU A 170 -7.27 -14.29 -11.06
N PRO A 171 -7.82 -14.29 -12.29
CA PRO A 171 -8.59 -15.42 -12.82
C PRO A 171 -7.70 -16.62 -13.12
N GLY A 172 -8.27 -17.82 -13.32
CA GLY A 172 -7.48 -19.01 -13.65
C GLY A 172 -6.57 -19.49 -12.52
N ARG A 173 -5.64 -20.38 -12.86
CA ARG A 173 -4.74 -21.09 -11.95
C ARG A 173 -3.36 -20.46 -11.92
N THR A 174 -2.91 -20.06 -10.73
CA THR A 174 -1.69 -19.28 -10.53
C THR A 174 -0.69 -20.03 -9.64
N LEU A 175 0.52 -20.27 -10.12
CA LEU A 175 1.62 -20.75 -9.28
C LEU A 175 2.34 -19.54 -8.67
N VAL A 176 2.42 -19.47 -7.34
CA VAL A 176 3.12 -18.41 -6.61
C VAL A 176 4.31 -18.98 -5.86
N LEU A 177 5.52 -18.68 -6.34
CA LEU A 177 6.79 -19.12 -5.77
C LEU A 177 7.42 -17.97 -4.98
N VAL A 178 7.58 -18.17 -3.67
CA VAL A 178 8.17 -17.19 -2.74
C VAL A 178 9.52 -17.69 -2.26
N ASP A 179 10.56 -16.90 -2.56
CA ASP A 179 11.91 -17.17 -2.12
C ASP A 179 12.05 -16.93 -0.61
N ARG A 180 12.61 -17.93 0.07
CA ARG A 180 12.91 -17.94 1.50
C ARG A 180 14.35 -18.41 1.74
N SER A 181 15.23 -18.12 0.79
CA SER A 181 16.67 -18.30 0.96
C SER A 181 17.26 -17.29 1.96
N GLY A 182 18.43 -17.61 2.50
CA GLY A 182 19.14 -16.81 3.49
C GLY A 182 19.34 -15.37 3.02
N SER A 183 19.68 -15.13 1.74
CA SER A 183 19.89 -13.79 1.19
C SER A 183 18.68 -12.87 1.36
N MET A 184 17.48 -13.45 1.38
CA MET A 184 16.22 -12.74 1.63
C MET A 184 16.09 -12.23 3.08
N PHE A 185 16.75 -12.87 4.05
CA PHE A 185 16.71 -12.48 5.46
C PHE A 185 17.80 -11.49 5.86
N TRP A 186 18.96 -11.54 5.20
CA TRP A 186 20.12 -10.70 5.56
C TRP A 186 20.04 -9.25 5.08
N SER A 187 19.15 -8.95 4.12
CA SER A 187 19.01 -7.61 3.52
C SER A 187 17.68 -6.95 3.87
N ARG A 188 17.74 -5.70 4.34
CA ARG A 188 16.56 -4.82 4.48
C ARG A 188 16.04 -4.42 3.10
N LEU A 189 14.72 -4.28 2.94
CA LEU A 189 14.11 -3.87 1.66
C LEU A 189 14.50 -2.45 1.22
N SER A 190 14.73 -1.57 2.18
CA SER A 190 15.14 -0.19 1.98
C SER A 190 15.77 0.36 3.26
N ASP A 191 16.56 1.44 3.15
CA ASP A 191 17.15 2.14 4.30
C ASP A 191 16.10 2.66 5.31
N CYS A 192 14.83 2.73 4.91
CA CYS A 192 13.71 3.22 5.71
C CYS A 192 12.75 2.14 6.21
N SER A 193 12.98 0.85 5.94
CA SER A 193 12.09 -0.24 6.37
C SER A 193 12.84 -1.27 7.23
N GLU A 194 12.34 -1.55 8.44
CA GLU A 194 12.85 -2.64 9.29
C GLU A 194 12.45 -4.05 8.78
N LEU A 195 11.72 -4.13 7.66
CA LEU A 195 11.29 -5.37 7.04
C LEU A 195 12.39 -5.95 6.16
N ASN A 196 12.69 -7.24 6.36
CA ASN A 196 13.56 -8.00 5.48
C ASN A 196 12.83 -8.36 4.17
N ARG A 197 13.59 -8.72 3.13
CA ARG A 197 13.04 -9.09 1.81
C ARG A 197 12.12 -10.30 1.89
N ALA A 198 12.44 -11.25 2.75
CA ALA A 198 11.69 -12.48 2.93
C ALA A 198 10.24 -12.20 3.36
N ASP A 199 10.03 -11.29 4.32
CA ASP A 199 8.70 -10.99 4.88
C ASP A 199 7.82 -10.25 3.89
N ALA A 200 8.40 -9.31 3.13
CA ALA A 200 7.64 -8.66 2.07
C ALA A 200 7.31 -9.63 0.93
N ALA A 201 8.23 -10.53 0.58
CA ALA A 201 7.96 -11.57 -0.42
C ALA A 201 6.82 -12.49 0.01
N ALA A 202 6.82 -12.94 1.27
CA ALA A 202 5.77 -13.77 1.85
C ALA A 202 4.42 -13.05 1.85
N ILE A 203 4.37 -11.78 2.21
CA ILE A 203 3.14 -10.97 2.19
C ILE A 203 2.64 -10.77 0.76
N PHE A 204 3.53 -10.44 -0.17
CA PHE A 204 3.16 -10.30 -1.57
C PHE A 204 2.57 -11.58 -2.14
N GLY A 205 3.29 -12.69 -1.98
CA GLY A 205 2.87 -13.98 -2.49
C GLY A 205 1.57 -14.46 -1.85
N THR A 206 1.44 -14.33 -0.54
CA THR A 206 0.21 -14.69 0.18
C THR A 206 -0.97 -13.83 -0.26
N ALA A 207 -0.77 -12.52 -0.43
CA ALA A 207 -1.83 -11.61 -0.88
C ALA A 207 -2.33 -11.96 -2.28
N LEU A 208 -1.42 -12.30 -3.19
CA LEU A 208 -1.76 -12.74 -4.55
C LEU A 208 -2.46 -14.09 -4.54
N ALA A 209 -1.96 -15.05 -3.78
CA ALA A 209 -2.54 -16.38 -3.65
C ALA A 209 -3.98 -16.34 -3.08
N LEU A 210 -4.22 -15.53 -2.05
CA LEU A 210 -5.56 -15.33 -1.48
C LEU A 210 -6.54 -14.66 -2.45
N ARG A 211 -6.05 -14.02 -3.52
CA ARG A 211 -6.84 -13.28 -4.51
C ARG A 211 -6.92 -13.94 -5.87
N ALA A 212 -6.17 -15.02 -6.07
CA ALA A 212 -6.33 -15.87 -7.22
C ALA A 212 -7.61 -16.70 -7.12
N ALA A 213 -8.19 -17.02 -8.28
CA ALA A 213 -9.32 -17.94 -8.38
C ALA A 213 -8.90 -19.34 -7.91
N ASP A 214 -7.72 -19.78 -8.35
CA ASP A 214 -7.04 -21.00 -7.92
C ASP A 214 -5.53 -20.71 -7.82
N ALA A 215 -4.90 -21.03 -6.69
CA ALA A 215 -3.48 -20.76 -6.48
C ALA A 215 -2.77 -21.85 -5.69
N ASP A 216 -1.61 -22.23 -6.21
CA ASP A 216 -0.61 -23.02 -5.51
C ASP A 216 0.45 -22.05 -4.95
N LEU A 217 0.45 -21.88 -3.62
CA LEU A 217 1.43 -21.06 -2.91
C LEU A 217 2.58 -21.95 -2.45
N VAL A 218 3.80 -21.63 -2.87
CA VAL A 218 5.00 -22.43 -2.62
C VAL A 218 6.08 -21.53 -2.04
N GLN A 219 6.67 -21.95 -0.93
CA GLN A 219 7.95 -21.40 -0.46
C GLN A 219 9.10 -22.22 -1.04
N PHE A 220 10.20 -21.56 -1.40
CA PHE A 220 11.40 -22.24 -1.88
C PHE A 220 12.70 -21.64 -1.33
N GLY A 221 13.71 -22.48 -1.23
CA GLY A 221 15.10 -22.15 -0.89
C GLY A 221 15.98 -23.31 -1.33
N THR A 222 16.61 -24.03 -0.40
CA THR A 222 17.31 -25.29 -0.69
C THR A 222 16.34 -26.34 -1.24
N ASP A 223 15.21 -26.47 -0.55
CA ASP A 223 14.06 -27.29 -0.93
C ASP A 223 12.85 -26.39 -1.24
N SER A 224 11.77 -26.97 -1.76
CA SER A 224 10.50 -26.27 -1.97
C SER A 224 9.33 -27.03 -1.39
N ARG A 225 8.38 -26.30 -0.79
CA ARG A 225 7.18 -26.86 -0.12
C ARG A 225 5.96 -25.99 -0.38
N GLU A 226 4.84 -26.64 -0.64
CA GLU A 226 3.53 -25.97 -0.70
C GLU A 226 3.15 -25.45 0.70
N ILE A 227 2.62 -24.24 0.72
CA ILE A 227 1.94 -23.65 1.87
C ILE A 227 0.45 -23.83 1.64
N SER A 228 -0.15 -24.76 2.37
CA SER A 228 -1.61 -24.90 2.36
C SER A 228 -2.27 -23.65 2.92
N PHE A 229 -3.38 -23.21 2.31
CA PHE A 229 -4.23 -22.15 2.82
C PHE A 229 -5.69 -22.37 2.40
N ARG A 230 -6.63 -21.71 3.06
CA ARG A 230 -8.05 -21.74 2.68
C ARG A 230 -8.48 -20.41 2.07
N ARG A 231 -9.45 -20.43 1.15
CA ARG A 231 -10.05 -19.19 0.64
C ARG A 231 -10.63 -18.39 1.82
N GLY A 232 -10.25 -17.12 1.92
CA GLY A 232 -10.67 -16.24 3.02
C GLY A 232 -9.95 -16.47 4.34
N GLU A 233 -8.90 -17.31 4.36
CA GLU A 233 -8.05 -17.45 5.54
C GLU A 233 -7.31 -16.15 5.87
N SER A 234 -7.07 -15.92 7.16
CA SER A 234 -6.33 -14.76 7.65
C SER A 234 -4.89 -14.80 7.12
N MET A 235 -4.46 -13.72 6.46
CA MET A 235 -3.10 -13.59 5.94
C MET A 235 -2.03 -13.79 7.02
N PRO A 236 -2.09 -13.14 8.21
CA PRO A 236 -1.17 -13.42 9.32
C PRO A 236 -0.99 -14.92 9.62
N LYS A 237 -2.07 -15.70 9.61
CA LYS A 237 -2.03 -17.16 9.86
C LYS A 237 -1.34 -17.95 8.76
N VAL A 238 -1.44 -17.51 7.51
CA VAL A 238 -0.70 -18.11 6.40
C VAL A 238 0.79 -17.76 6.50
N LEU A 239 1.12 -16.53 6.91
CA LEU A 239 2.51 -16.07 7.06
C LEU A 239 3.28 -16.84 8.13
N GLU A 240 2.63 -17.24 9.21
CA GLU A 240 3.21 -18.10 10.28
C GLU A 240 3.76 -19.44 9.75
N ARG A 241 3.35 -19.90 8.55
CA ARG A 241 3.77 -21.17 7.96
C ARG A 241 5.08 -21.07 7.15
N PHE A 242 5.54 -19.87 6.84
CA PHE A 242 6.80 -19.67 6.12
C PHE A 242 8.00 -19.93 7.02
N ALA A 243 9.03 -20.56 6.47
CA ALA A 243 10.28 -20.85 7.16
C ALA A 243 11.47 -20.20 6.45
N ASP A 244 12.65 -20.25 7.08
CA ASP A 244 13.93 -20.03 6.41
C ASP A 244 14.39 -21.36 5.80
N LEU A 245 14.69 -21.35 4.50
CA LEU A 245 15.04 -22.53 3.71
C LEU A 245 16.50 -22.52 3.23
N GLY A 246 17.33 -21.60 3.71
CA GLY A 246 18.78 -21.62 3.48
C GLY A 246 19.20 -21.26 2.05
N GLY A 247 19.69 -22.21 1.25
CA GLY A 247 20.12 -21.98 -0.13
C GLY A 247 19.00 -21.52 -1.08
N THR A 248 19.30 -21.45 -2.38
CA THR A 248 18.35 -20.99 -3.42
C THR A 248 18.37 -21.94 -4.63
N ASN A 249 17.25 -22.62 -4.89
CA ASN A 249 17.09 -23.53 -6.03
C ASN A 249 15.80 -23.25 -6.81
N THR A 250 15.74 -22.09 -7.45
CA THR A 250 14.58 -21.59 -8.18
C THR A 250 14.16 -22.52 -9.34
N THR A 251 15.12 -23.04 -10.12
CA THR A 251 14.81 -23.93 -11.25
C THR A 251 14.10 -25.20 -10.81
N GLU A 252 14.58 -25.83 -9.74
CA GLU A 252 13.96 -27.07 -9.24
C GLU A 252 12.57 -26.81 -8.64
N ALA A 253 12.38 -25.68 -7.96
CA ALA A 253 11.08 -25.29 -7.44
C ALA A 253 10.05 -25.13 -8.57
N VAL A 254 10.40 -24.46 -9.67
CA VAL A 254 9.52 -24.34 -10.84
C VAL A 254 9.20 -25.72 -11.43
N ARG A 255 10.22 -26.57 -11.66
CA ARG A 255 10.03 -27.90 -12.25
C ARG A 255 9.13 -28.81 -11.42
N ARG A 256 9.27 -28.74 -10.09
CA ARG A 256 8.53 -29.58 -9.16
C ARG A 256 7.06 -29.19 -9.05
N HIS A 257 6.78 -27.90 -9.08
CA HIS A 257 5.46 -27.36 -8.73
C HIS A 257 4.67 -26.84 -9.92
N TYR A 258 5.28 -26.62 -11.08
CA TYR A 258 4.53 -26.29 -12.29
C TYR A 258 3.69 -27.49 -12.76
N ARG A 259 2.38 -27.27 -12.87
CA ARG A 259 1.35 -28.27 -13.19
C ARG A 259 0.27 -27.64 -14.07
N GLU A 260 0.65 -27.15 -15.26
CA GLU A 260 -0.29 -26.54 -16.22
C GLU A 260 -1.01 -25.30 -15.64
N HIS A 261 -0.26 -24.46 -14.93
CA HIS A 261 -0.77 -23.18 -14.43
C HIS A 261 -0.91 -22.18 -15.58
N ASP A 262 -1.95 -21.36 -15.53
CA ASP A 262 -2.17 -20.27 -16.49
C ASP A 262 -1.10 -19.17 -16.36
N ARG A 263 -0.46 -19.08 -15.18
CA ARG A 263 0.65 -18.16 -14.93
C ARG A 263 1.55 -18.61 -13.78
N VAL A 264 2.79 -18.11 -13.79
CA VAL A 264 3.77 -18.33 -12.72
C VAL A 264 4.30 -16.99 -12.20
N LEU A 265 4.26 -16.80 -10.89
CA LEU A 265 4.80 -15.64 -10.18
C LEU A 265 6.01 -16.09 -9.35
N ILE A 266 7.17 -15.46 -9.54
CA ILE A 266 8.41 -15.76 -8.81
C ILE A 266 8.82 -14.51 -8.04
N VAL A 267 8.94 -14.60 -6.72
CA VAL A 267 9.26 -13.46 -5.84
C VAL A 267 10.56 -13.76 -5.12
N THR A 268 11.63 -13.03 -5.43
CA THR A 268 13.02 -13.44 -5.14
C THR A 268 13.98 -12.26 -5.17
N ASP A 269 15.20 -12.42 -4.68
CA ASP A 269 16.27 -11.42 -4.78
C ASP A 269 17.32 -11.73 -5.86
N GLU A 270 17.03 -12.71 -6.72
CA GLU A 270 17.82 -13.10 -7.91
C GLU A 270 19.26 -13.60 -7.68
N GLN A 271 19.59 -14.02 -6.46
CA GLN A 271 20.80 -14.79 -6.22
C GLN A 271 20.56 -16.28 -6.57
N HIS A 272 20.64 -16.64 -7.85
CA HIS A 272 20.53 -18.04 -8.25
C HIS A 272 21.88 -18.78 -8.13
N ALA A 273 21.86 -20.00 -7.57
CA ALA A 273 22.91 -20.97 -7.85
C ALA A 273 22.71 -21.51 -9.28
N PRO A 274 23.78 -21.76 -10.07
CA PRO A 274 23.64 -22.37 -11.39
C PRO A 274 22.96 -23.74 -11.28
N SER A 275 21.92 -23.98 -12.07
CA SER A 275 21.24 -25.27 -12.17
C SER A 275 21.66 -26.02 -13.44
N HIS A 276 21.87 -27.33 -13.32
CA HIS A 276 22.11 -28.21 -14.48
C HIS A 276 20.92 -28.27 -15.45
N HIS A 277 19.72 -27.85 -15.03
CA HIS A 277 18.49 -27.87 -15.85
C HIS A 277 18.22 -26.55 -16.60
N GLY A 278 19.10 -25.55 -16.46
CA GLY A 278 18.99 -24.26 -17.13
C GLY A 278 18.16 -23.22 -16.36
N ASP A 279 17.70 -22.20 -17.09
CA ASP A 279 16.95 -21.04 -16.56
C ASP A 279 15.60 -21.50 -15.95
N PRO A 280 15.24 -21.04 -14.73
CA PRO A 280 13.94 -21.28 -14.12
C PRO A 280 12.75 -20.97 -15.04
N THR A 281 12.82 -19.87 -15.79
CA THR A 281 11.72 -19.44 -16.66
C THR A 281 11.60 -20.27 -17.93
N GLY A 282 12.67 -20.99 -18.30
CA GLY A 282 12.69 -21.96 -19.40
C GLY A 282 12.03 -23.30 -19.06
N GLN A 283 11.71 -23.53 -17.78
CA GLN A 283 10.98 -24.73 -17.34
C GLN A 283 9.47 -24.62 -17.55
N VAL A 284 8.99 -23.41 -17.90
CA VAL A 284 7.59 -23.11 -18.16
C VAL A 284 7.41 -22.96 -19.69
N PRO A 285 6.31 -23.47 -20.28
CA PRO A 285 5.99 -23.25 -21.69
C PRO A 285 6.07 -21.77 -22.11
N ALA A 286 6.44 -21.52 -23.36
CA ALA A 286 6.72 -20.17 -23.85
C ALA A 286 5.46 -19.29 -23.94
N ASP A 287 4.29 -19.90 -24.11
CA ASP A 287 2.96 -19.29 -24.18
C ASP A 287 2.40 -18.92 -22.80
N VAL A 288 2.86 -19.57 -21.73
CA VAL A 288 2.45 -19.28 -20.35
C VAL A 288 3.25 -18.09 -19.79
N PRO A 289 2.59 -17.02 -19.28
CA PRO A 289 3.27 -15.88 -18.69
C PRO A 289 3.98 -16.22 -17.37
N VAL A 290 5.22 -15.73 -17.25
CA VAL A 290 6.03 -15.79 -16.03
C VAL A 290 6.40 -14.36 -15.61
N TYR A 291 6.10 -14.03 -14.36
CA TYR A 291 6.37 -12.73 -13.75
C TYR A 291 7.35 -12.89 -12.60
N THR A 292 8.52 -12.27 -12.70
CA THR A 292 9.56 -12.31 -11.68
C THR A 292 9.68 -10.96 -11.00
N TRP A 293 9.58 -10.91 -9.68
CA TRP A 293 9.93 -9.74 -8.87
C TRP A 293 11.31 -9.92 -8.28
N ASN A 294 12.25 -9.08 -8.70
CA ASN A 294 13.58 -8.96 -8.14
C ASN A 294 13.59 -7.90 -7.03
N LEU A 295 13.79 -8.34 -5.79
CA LEU A 295 13.79 -7.49 -4.59
C LEU A 295 15.12 -6.79 -4.34
N ALA A 296 16.22 -7.25 -4.91
CA ALA A 296 17.55 -6.68 -4.70
C ALA A 296 17.98 -5.67 -5.78
N GLY A 297 17.32 -5.65 -6.93
CA GLY A 297 17.69 -4.78 -8.05
C GLY A 297 19.06 -5.11 -8.67
N TYR A 298 19.53 -6.36 -8.56
CA TYR A 298 20.78 -6.78 -9.20
C TYR A 298 20.71 -6.65 -10.73
N ARG A 299 21.86 -6.33 -11.34
CA ARG A 299 21.99 -5.94 -12.76
C ARG A 299 21.74 -7.08 -13.76
N ALA A 300 21.79 -8.33 -13.31
CA ALA A 300 21.52 -9.52 -14.12
C ALA A 300 20.33 -10.25 -13.51
N GLY A 301 19.24 -10.40 -14.28
CA GLY A 301 18.04 -11.09 -13.83
C GLY A 301 17.92 -12.52 -14.33
N HIS A 302 16.96 -13.25 -13.75
CA HIS A 302 16.82 -14.72 -13.90
C HIS A 302 16.67 -15.25 -15.32
N GLY A 303 16.28 -14.41 -16.27
CA GLY A 303 16.03 -14.80 -17.65
C GLY A 303 15.87 -13.57 -18.56
N PRO A 304 15.64 -13.78 -19.87
CA PRO A 304 15.42 -12.69 -20.80
C PRO A 304 14.15 -11.91 -20.40
N SER A 305 14.34 -10.69 -19.88
CA SER A 305 13.24 -9.77 -19.59
C SER A 305 12.81 -9.03 -20.87
N GLY A 306 11.51 -8.75 -20.99
CA GLY A 306 10.97 -7.97 -22.11
C GLY A 306 10.75 -8.75 -23.41
N LYS A 307 10.76 -10.10 -23.36
CA LYS A 307 10.35 -10.95 -24.48
C LYS A 307 8.99 -11.59 -24.19
N ALA A 308 7.97 -11.21 -24.95
CA ALA A 308 6.64 -11.81 -24.94
C ALA A 308 6.04 -12.08 -23.54
N ASN A 309 6.18 -13.31 -23.03
CA ASN A 309 5.59 -13.88 -21.82
C ASN A 309 6.55 -13.91 -20.61
N ARG A 310 7.66 -13.19 -20.65
CA ARG A 310 8.64 -13.13 -19.55
C ARG A 310 8.81 -11.68 -19.10
N HIS A 311 8.35 -11.39 -17.89
CA HIS A 311 8.36 -10.05 -17.31
C HIS A 311 9.15 -10.05 -16.01
N THR A 312 10.07 -9.11 -15.87
CA THR A 312 10.85 -8.92 -14.64
C THR A 312 10.61 -7.53 -14.11
N PHE A 313 10.30 -7.41 -12.82
CA PHE A 313 10.10 -6.15 -12.11
C PHE A 313 11.16 -5.96 -11.05
N GLY A 314 11.64 -4.72 -10.90
CA GLY A 314 12.55 -4.34 -9.82
C GLY A 314 11.81 -3.74 -8.64
N GLY A 315 12.17 -4.20 -7.44
CA GLY A 315 11.60 -3.75 -6.18
C GLY A 315 10.18 -4.25 -5.93
N LEU A 316 9.65 -3.92 -4.74
CA LEU A 316 8.33 -4.34 -4.30
C LEU A 316 7.63 -3.19 -3.60
N SER A 317 6.54 -2.75 -4.22
CA SER A 317 5.65 -1.70 -3.71
C SER A 317 4.21 -2.07 -4.02
N ASP A 318 3.26 -1.33 -3.47
CA ASP A 318 1.84 -1.45 -3.75
C ASP A 318 1.49 -1.53 -5.25
N ALA A 319 2.26 -0.85 -6.11
CA ALA A 319 2.05 -0.88 -7.55
C ALA A 319 2.24 -2.28 -8.14
N ALA A 320 3.06 -3.13 -7.53
CA ALA A 320 3.33 -4.50 -7.96
C ALA A 320 2.05 -5.35 -8.08
N PHE A 321 1.10 -5.17 -7.17
CA PHE A 321 -0.18 -5.90 -7.19
C PHE A 321 -1.04 -5.61 -8.43
N ARG A 322 -0.80 -4.49 -9.12
CA ARG A 322 -1.54 -4.09 -10.31
C ARG A 322 -0.88 -4.53 -11.61
N MET A 323 0.37 -5.00 -11.56
CA MET A 323 1.14 -5.26 -12.78
C MET A 323 0.65 -6.48 -13.55
N VAL A 324 0.26 -7.56 -12.86
CA VAL A 324 -0.24 -8.77 -13.53
C VAL A 324 -1.52 -8.48 -14.33
N PRO A 325 -2.61 -7.95 -13.72
CA PRO A 325 -3.82 -7.66 -14.48
C PRO A 325 -3.60 -6.65 -15.61
N LEU A 326 -2.71 -5.67 -15.42
CA LEU A 326 -2.42 -4.66 -16.44
C LEU A 326 -1.75 -5.26 -17.67
N LEU A 327 -0.82 -6.20 -17.48
CA LEU A 327 -0.11 -6.84 -18.60
C LEU A 327 -0.95 -7.91 -19.29
N GLU A 328 -1.85 -8.56 -18.56
CA GLU A 328 -2.78 -9.53 -19.14
C GLU A 328 -3.92 -8.83 -19.89
N SER A 329 -4.48 -7.74 -19.36
CA SER A 329 -5.53 -6.99 -20.06
C SER A 329 -5.05 -6.30 -21.34
N ALA A 330 -3.76 -5.97 -21.44
CA ALA A 330 -3.17 -5.44 -22.67
C ALA A 330 -3.11 -6.48 -23.82
N ARG A 331 -3.34 -7.77 -23.53
CA ARG A 331 -3.37 -8.85 -24.53
C ARG A 331 -4.79 -9.16 -25.00
N ASP A 332 -5.76 -8.98 -24.11
CA ASP A 332 -7.19 -9.27 -24.33
C ASP A 332 -8.03 -7.99 -24.48
N ALA A 333 -7.47 -6.93 -25.05
CA ALA A 333 -8.19 -5.68 -25.21
C ALA A 333 -9.11 -5.73 -26.44
N ASP A 334 -10.42 -5.84 -26.21
CA ASP A 334 -11.41 -5.32 -27.16
C ASP A 334 -11.31 -3.79 -27.19
N TRP A 335 -11.24 -3.21 -28.38
CA TRP A 335 -11.14 -1.77 -28.53
C TRP A 335 -12.37 -1.09 -27.92
N PRO A 336 -12.22 0.07 -27.23
CA PRO A 336 -13.31 0.72 -26.50
C PRO A 336 -14.47 1.24 -27.37
N TRP A 337 -14.41 1.07 -28.69
CA TRP A 337 -15.49 1.38 -29.64
C TRP A 337 -16.14 0.13 -30.26
N ALA A 338 -15.80 -1.07 -29.78
CA ALA A 338 -16.38 -2.33 -30.24
C ALA A 338 -17.62 -2.79 -29.45
N ALA A 339 -18.19 -1.92 -28.61
CA ALA A 339 -19.39 -2.18 -27.81
C ALA A 339 -20.59 -1.34 -28.26
#